data_AF-B3RKM9-F1
#
_entry.id   AF-B3RKM9-F1
#
_cell.length_a   1.000
_cell.length_b   1.000
_cell.length_c   1.000
_cell.angle_alpha   90.00
_cell.angle_beta   90.00
_cell.angle_gamma   90.00
#
_symmetry.space_group_name_H-M   'P 1'
#
loop_
_entity.id
_entity.type
_entity.pdbx_description
1 polymer ?
#
loop_
_entity_poly.entity_id
_entity_poly.type
_entity_poly.pdbx_seq_one_letter_code
_entity_poly.pdbx_strand_id
1 'polypeptide(L)'
;MYEKYPPSLSNCHRDFLLSQLLPYDPNVKKNKRLIDGLKEYLLLTVAAEQVLELSRKNDINKFDPLVGENACQIRAVETALIFFKPSQENSTAILPKIRQIKLKCQNLIKDVGQLAKEGYSLADLLQRDNIEIKLNFDEIYLIQSYLLTKVKMPRPPKEEYPLIKNEYTDTKKIKEISSVGSMFADRLVSHLRKSLSELSVQFVQELTYQIDLDQNIKRMISTDYVAMHRNLTCLPCFWVMKVIMKAALFYKIPIVMHVQLKSKDRNYQLEHEIFLYFEATSFGYKRVSPTCSRKESPAIILLGSTCRDFNKLPSVNEWIEEIATSGPFDLLLAYAAAHRQYPNETSERKIRQMNLQDEEFELYQHNAFEYGCSMQNSSRFFLSHAYCDRIENILHHTPKLQLELDSK
;
A
#
# COMPACT_ATOMS: atom_id res chain seq x y z
N MET A 1 -22.29 -13.99 -1.93
CA MET A 1 -21.44 -13.03 -2.69
C MET A 1 -20.19 -12.57 -1.92
N TYR A 2 -20.15 -12.68 -0.58
CA TYR A 2 -18.98 -12.32 0.25
C TYR A 2 -17.91 -13.41 0.40
N GLU A 3 -18.22 -14.68 0.08
CA GLU A 3 -17.27 -15.81 0.18
C GLU A 3 -16.04 -15.70 -0.74
N LYS A 4 -15.97 -14.67 -1.60
CA LYS A 4 -14.85 -14.50 -2.52
C LYS A 4 -13.66 -13.77 -1.88
N TYR A 5 -13.83 -12.97 -0.82
CA TYR A 5 -12.76 -12.10 -0.28
C TYR A 5 -12.06 -12.73 0.94
N PRO A 6 -10.83 -12.30 1.30
CA PRO A 6 -10.19 -12.67 2.56
C PRO A 6 -11.09 -12.37 3.77
N PRO A 7 -11.00 -13.13 4.89
CA PRO A 7 -11.84 -12.91 6.07
C PRO A 7 -11.83 -11.47 6.60
N SER A 8 -10.66 -10.84 6.69
CA SER A 8 -10.51 -9.42 7.07
C SER A 8 -11.34 -8.48 6.18
N LEU A 9 -11.32 -8.73 4.87
CA LEU A 9 -12.06 -7.97 3.87
C LEU A 9 -13.52 -8.42 3.73
N SER A 10 -13.90 -9.59 4.23
CA SER A 10 -15.26 -10.09 4.19
C SER A 10 -16.09 -9.64 5.38
N ASN A 11 -15.44 -9.25 6.49
CA ASN A 11 -16.12 -8.73 7.66
C ASN A 11 -16.66 -7.31 7.41
N CYS A 12 -17.96 -7.19 7.15
CA CYS A 12 -18.65 -5.90 7.05
C CYS A 12 -19.14 -5.36 8.40
N HIS A 13 -18.96 -6.10 9.49
CA HIS A 13 -19.34 -5.64 10.83
C HIS A 13 -18.42 -4.52 11.29
N ARG A 14 -19.01 -3.55 12.01
CA ARG A 14 -18.32 -2.39 12.55
C ARG A 14 -17.81 -2.68 13.96
N ASP A 15 -16.89 -3.62 14.03
CA ASP A 15 -16.36 -4.14 15.30
C ASP A 15 -15.15 -3.34 15.81
N PHE A 16 -14.59 -2.46 14.97
CA PHE A 16 -13.44 -1.64 15.33
C PHE A 16 -13.88 -0.29 15.89
N LEU A 17 -13.13 0.21 16.85
CA LEU A 17 -13.35 1.53 17.44
C LEU A 17 -12.28 2.49 16.91
N LEU A 18 -12.67 3.71 16.55
CA LEU A 18 -11.73 4.72 16.07
C LEU A 18 -10.63 5.00 17.10
N SER A 19 -10.97 4.96 18.39
CA SER A 19 -10.01 5.12 19.48
C SER A 19 -8.89 4.07 19.51
N GLN A 20 -9.04 2.91 18.85
CA GLN A 20 -7.97 1.90 18.72
C GLN A 20 -6.79 2.41 17.87
N LEU A 21 -6.98 3.47 17.08
CA LEU A 21 -5.89 4.12 16.33
C LEU A 21 -5.04 5.05 17.23
N LEU A 22 -5.46 5.34 18.45
CA LEU A 22 -4.65 6.11 19.40
C LEU A 22 -3.43 5.27 19.84
N PRO A 23 -2.24 5.87 19.96
CA PRO A 23 -1.03 5.17 20.37
C PRO A 23 -0.95 4.95 21.90
N TYR A 24 -2.08 4.98 22.60
CA TYR A 24 -2.20 4.85 24.04
C TYR A 24 -3.63 4.42 24.43
N ASP A 25 -3.80 3.90 25.64
CA ASP A 25 -5.13 3.62 26.22
C ASP A 25 -5.86 4.94 26.56
N PRO A 26 -7.07 5.18 26.01
CA PRO A 26 -7.85 6.40 26.27
C PRO A 26 -8.06 6.74 27.76
N ASN A 27 -8.05 5.75 28.66
CA ASN A 27 -8.18 5.98 30.11
C ASN A 27 -7.02 6.82 30.70
N VAL A 28 -5.87 6.86 30.04
CA VAL A 28 -4.68 7.60 30.51
C VAL A 28 -4.84 9.11 30.36
N LYS A 29 -5.69 9.58 29.44
CA LYS A 29 -5.92 11.02 29.19
C LYS A 29 -7.06 11.54 30.07
N LYS A 30 -6.71 11.97 31.28
CA LYS A 30 -7.63 12.56 32.27
C LYS A 30 -7.09 13.85 32.86
N ASN A 31 -7.91 14.55 33.65
CA ASN A 31 -7.55 15.82 34.31
C ASN A 31 -7.00 16.83 33.29
N LYS A 32 -5.87 17.48 33.58
CA LYS A 32 -5.21 18.46 32.69
C LYS A 32 -4.83 17.90 31.31
N ARG A 33 -4.71 16.57 31.16
CA ARG A 33 -4.36 15.90 29.88
C ARG A 33 -5.59 15.53 29.04
N LEU A 34 -6.80 15.75 29.55
CA LEU A 34 -8.05 15.47 28.83
C LEU A 34 -8.17 16.30 27.55
N ILE A 35 -7.74 17.57 27.60
CA ILE A 35 -7.74 18.45 26.43
C ILE A 35 -6.87 17.91 25.30
N ASP A 36 -5.71 17.36 25.63
CA ASP A 36 -4.82 16.74 24.64
C ASP A 36 -5.52 15.51 24.05
N GLY A 37 -6.09 14.65 24.89
CA GLY A 37 -6.82 13.46 24.45
C GLY A 37 -7.99 13.78 23.50
N LEU A 38 -8.77 14.82 23.80
CA LEU A 38 -9.87 15.27 22.93
C LEU A 38 -9.37 15.84 21.60
N LYS A 39 -8.27 16.62 21.59
CA LYS A 39 -7.66 17.13 20.35
C LYS A 39 -7.07 16.01 19.49
N GLU A 40 -6.45 15.03 20.13
CA GLU A 40 -5.87 13.84 19.52
C GLU A 40 -6.96 12.92 18.92
N TYR A 41 -8.09 12.74 19.60
CA TYR A 41 -9.25 12.02 19.04
C TYR A 41 -9.98 12.81 17.93
N LEU A 42 -10.06 14.14 18.07
CA LEU A 42 -10.61 15.01 17.03
C LEU A 42 -9.83 14.89 15.72
N LEU A 43 -8.50 14.79 15.78
CA LEU A 43 -7.66 14.52 14.61
C LEU A 43 -8.10 13.25 13.88
N LEU A 44 -8.29 12.15 14.61
CA LEU A 44 -8.73 10.88 14.03
C LEU A 44 -10.13 11.01 13.40
N THR A 45 -11.02 11.77 14.04
CA THR A 45 -12.37 12.03 13.52
C THR A 45 -12.33 12.82 12.22
N VAL A 46 -11.47 13.85 12.13
CA VAL A 46 -11.25 14.62 10.90
C VAL A 46 -10.66 13.74 9.80
N ALA A 47 -9.70 12.88 10.12
CA ALA A 47 -9.12 11.94 9.17
C ALA A 47 -10.17 10.94 8.65
N ALA A 48 -11.02 10.40 9.53
CA ALA A 48 -12.12 9.51 9.17
C ALA A 48 -13.13 10.18 8.22
N GLU A 49 -13.50 11.44 8.49
CA GLU A 49 -14.34 12.22 7.58
C GLU A 49 -13.71 12.35 6.19
N GLN A 50 -12.44 12.77 6.12
CA GLN A 50 -11.70 12.96 4.87
C GLN A 50 -11.56 11.66 4.08
N VAL A 51 -11.27 10.54 4.75
CA VAL A 51 -11.14 9.21 4.13
C VAL A 51 -12.44 8.79 3.46
N LEU A 52 -13.58 8.96 4.12
CA LEU A 52 -14.87 8.60 3.54
C LEU A 52 -15.25 9.51 2.36
N GLU A 53 -14.91 10.80 2.41
CA GLU A 53 -15.11 11.71 1.28
C GLU A 53 -14.26 11.32 0.08
N LEU A 54 -12.98 10.99 0.29
CA LEU A 54 -12.07 10.52 -0.76
C LEU A 54 -12.51 9.18 -1.34
N SER A 55 -12.98 8.27 -0.48
CA SER A 55 -13.50 6.97 -0.90
C SER A 55 -14.73 7.14 -1.81
N ARG A 56 -15.66 8.06 -1.48
CA ARG A 56 -16.81 8.37 -2.36
C ARG A 56 -16.42 8.95 -3.71
N LYS A 57 -15.31 9.67 -3.77
CA LYS A 57 -14.78 10.24 -5.03
C LYS A 57 -13.90 9.25 -5.81
N ASN A 58 -13.64 8.07 -5.25
CA ASN A 58 -12.67 7.11 -5.77
C ASN A 58 -11.26 7.73 -5.95
N ASP A 59 -10.84 8.57 -5.00
CA ASP A 59 -9.49 9.18 -4.98
C ASP A 59 -8.46 8.19 -4.39
N ILE A 60 -8.26 7.06 -5.07
CA ILE A 60 -7.54 5.88 -4.55
C ILE A 60 -6.07 6.19 -4.23
N ASN A 61 -5.41 7.04 -5.02
CA ASN A 61 -4.00 7.39 -4.80
C ASN A 61 -3.70 8.13 -3.49
N LYS A 62 -4.73 8.51 -2.72
CA LYS A 62 -4.56 9.06 -1.37
C LYS A 62 -4.31 7.99 -0.30
N PHE A 63 -4.30 6.71 -0.68
CA PHE A 63 -4.09 5.56 0.20
C PHE A 63 -2.83 4.76 -0.19
N ASP A 64 -1.73 5.46 -0.46
CA ASP A 64 -0.39 4.90 -0.74
C ASP A 64 0.60 5.21 0.41
N PRO A 65 0.56 4.47 1.53
CA PRO A 65 1.31 4.82 2.74
C PRO A 65 2.75 4.34 2.73
N LEU A 66 3.62 5.11 3.40
CA LEU A 66 5.00 4.72 3.70
C LEU A 66 5.08 3.97 5.03
N VAL A 67 5.26 2.65 4.97
CA VAL A 67 5.32 1.77 6.16
C VAL A 67 6.71 1.19 6.36
N GLY A 68 7.16 0.33 5.44
CA GLY A 68 8.42 -0.40 5.47
C GLY A 68 8.71 -1.05 4.09
N GLU A 69 9.84 -1.73 3.97
CA GLU A 69 10.28 -2.37 2.71
C GLU A 69 9.30 -3.44 2.22
N ASN A 70 9.14 -3.56 0.90
CA ASN A 70 8.30 -4.57 0.20
C ASN A 70 6.81 -4.61 0.57
N ALA A 71 6.34 -3.61 1.30
CA ALA A 71 4.97 -3.59 1.79
C ALA A 71 4.05 -2.76 0.88
N CYS A 72 4.58 -2.00 -0.07
CA CYS A 72 3.76 -1.20 -0.99
C CYS A 72 3.01 -2.09 -2.01
N GLN A 73 3.60 -3.21 -2.42
CA GLN A 73 2.96 -4.17 -3.32
C GLN A 73 1.75 -4.83 -2.67
N ILE A 74 1.88 -5.28 -1.42
CA ILE A 74 0.76 -5.86 -0.65
C ILE A 74 -0.40 -4.87 -0.58
N ARG A 75 -0.10 -3.65 -0.15
CA ARG A 75 -1.10 -2.60 0.02
C ARG A 75 -1.75 -2.15 -1.29
N ALA A 76 -1.03 -2.18 -2.40
CA ALA A 76 -1.63 -1.91 -3.71
C ALA A 76 -2.74 -2.92 -4.03
N VAL A 77 -2.52 -4.20 -3.76
CA VAL A 77 -3.54 -5.25 -3.93
C VAL A 77 -4.67 -5.10 -2.93
N GLU A 78 -4.37 -4.92 -1.64
CA GLU A 78 -5.38 -4.77 -0.59
C GLU A 78 -6.29 -3.56 -0.83
N THR A 79 -5.70 -2.40 -1.16
CA THR A 79 -6.44 -1.19 -1.54
C THR A 79 -7.30 -1.44 -2.79
N ALA A 80 -6.76 -2.10 -3.82
CA ALA A 80 -7.55 -2.43 -5.02
C ALA A 80 -8.76 -3.30 -4.66
N LEU A 81 -8.60 -4.31 -3.80
CA LEU A 81 -9.69 -5.17 -3.36
C LEU A 81 -10.76 -4.41 -2.57
N ILE A 82 -10.38 -3.48 -1.69
CA ILE A 82 -11.32 -2.62 -0.97
C ILE A 82 -12.18 -1.82 -1.96
N PHE A 83 -11.56 -1.22 -2.98
CA PHE A 83 -12.28 -0.43 -4.00
C PHE A 83 -12.99 -1.28 -5.06
N PHE A 84 -12.70 -2.58 -5.18
CA PHE A 84 -13.47 -3.52 -6.01
C PHE A 84 -14.77 -3.97 -5.37
N LYS A 85 -14.87 -3.90 -4.04
CA LYS A 85 -16.13 -4.25 -3.37
C LYS A 85 -17.21 -3.29 -3.86
N PRO A 86 -18.40 -3.78 -4.24
CA PRO A 86 -19.53 -2.90 -4.51
C PRO A 86 -19.68 -1.95 -3.33
N SER A 87 -19.72 -0.65 -3.61
CA SER A 87 -19.82 0.41 -2.61
C SER A 87 -20.94 0.06 -1.66
N GLN A 88 -20.62 -0.44 -0.46
CA GLN A 88 -21.67 -0.74 0.48
C GLN A 88 -22.36 0.59 0.79
N GLU A 89 -23.66 0.65 0.57
CA GLU A 89 -24.52 1.79 0.93
C GLU A 89 -24.23 2.28 2.37
N ASN A 90 -23.70 1.40 3.24
CA ASN A 90 -23.21 1.63 4.60
C ASN A 90 -22.19 2.78 4.78
N SER A 91 -21.29 3.04 3.81
CA SER A 91 -20.32 4.15 3.91
C SER A 91 -21.02 5.51 3.75
N THR A 92 -22.19 5.54 3.10
CA THR A 92 -22.96 6.78 2.96
C THR A 92 -23.61 7.21 4.27
N ALA A 93 -24.04 6.24 5.07
CA ALA A 93 -24.78 6.45 6.32
C ALA A 93 -23.92 6.91 7.50
N ILE A 94 -22.62 6.59 7.53
CA ILE A 94 -21.76 6.92 8.68
C ILE A 94 -21.15 8.34 8.62
N LEU A 95 -20.97 8.92 7.44
CA LEU A 95 -20.35 10.25 7.31
C LEU A 95 -21.11 11.35 8.07
N PRO A 96 -22.46 11.44 8.02
CA PRO A 96 -23.19 12.41 8.85
C PRO A 96 -22.95 12.22 10.35
N LYS A 97 -22.85 10.96 10.81
CA LYS A 97 -22.54 10.64 12.21
C LYS A 97 -21.14 11.11 12.60
N ILE A 98 -20.14 10.89 11.74
CA ILE A 98 -18.76 11.39 11.97
C ILE A 98 -18.73 12.91 12.05
N ARG A 99 -19.44 13.61 11.15
CA ARG A 99 -19.57 15.08 11.20
C ARG A 99 -20.20 15.58 12.49
N GLN A 100 -21.26 14.92 12.95
CA GLN A 100 -21.90 15.24 14.23
C GLN A 100 -20.93 15.02 15.40
N ILE A 101 -20.21 13.90 15.40
CA ILE A 101 -19.23 13.57 16.43
C ILE A 101 -18.06 14.57 16.45
N LYS A 102 -17.55 14.96 15.28
CA LYS A 102 -16.54 16.01 15.14
C LYS A 102 -16.98 17.32 15.81
N LEU A 103 -18.21 17.77 15.55
CA LEU A 103 -18.78 18.97 16.18
C LEU A 103 -18.91 18.79 17.71
N LYS A 104 -19.36 17.62 18.18
CA LYS A 104 -19.41 17.32 19.62
C LYS A 104 -18.03 17.39 20.26
N CYS A 105 -17.00 16.78 19.66
CA CYS A 105 -15.62 16.84 20.15
C CYS A 105 -15.12 18.29 20.24
N GLN A 106 -15.40 19.12 19.22
CA GLN A 106 -15.05 20.54 19.23
C GLN A 106 -15.72 21.31 20.38
N ASN A 107 -16.98 20.99 20.70
CA ASN A 107 -17.67 21.59 21.84
C ASN A 107 -17.10 21.11 23.18
N LEU A 108 -16.85 19.81 23.34
CA LEU A 108 -16.22 19.26 24.55
C LEU A 108 -14.83 19.86 24.83
N ILE A 109 -14.07 20.20 23.79
CA ILE A 109 -12.78 20.88 23.94
C ILE A 109 -12.95 22.29 24.55
N LYS A 110 -14.05 23.00 24.25
CA LYS A 110 -14.33 24.32 24.85
C LYS A 110 -14.69 24.20 26.34
N ASP A 111 -15.40 23.14 26.70
CA ASP A 111 -15.89 22.90 28.07
C ASP A 111 -14.94 22.04 28.93
N VAL A 112 -13.75 21.70 28.40
CA VAL A 112 -12.83 20.72 28.99
C VAL A 112 -12.38 21.06 30.41
N GLY A 113 -12.35 22.35 30.77
CA GLY A 113 -11.98 22.79 32.12
C GLY A 113 -12.90 22.27 33.21
N GLN A 114 -14.21 22.15 32.92
CA GLN A 114 -15.19 21.60 33.86
C GLN A 114 -15.09 20.07 33.90
N LEU A 115 -15.07 19.43 32.73
CA LEU A 115 -14.96 17.97 32.60
C LEU A 115 -13.69 17.42 33.28
N ALA A 116 -12.58 18.16 33.20
CA ALA A 116 -11.32 17.80 33.84
C ALA A 116 -11.37 17.86 35.37
N LYS A 117 -12.21 18.74 35.96
CA LYS A 117 -12.41 18.82 37.41
C LYS A 117 -13.26 17.66 37.94
N GLU A 118 -14.20 17.20 37.12
CA GLU A 118 -15.07 16.07 37.40
C GLU A 118 -14.33 14.72 37.28
N GLY A 119 -13.07 14.72 36.86
CA GLY A 119 -12.19 13.55 36.86
C GLY A 119 -12.37 12.60 35.67
N TYR A 120 -13.16 13.00 34.67
CA TYR A 120 -13.38 12.20 33.47
C TYR A 120 -12.08 11.93 32.70
N SER A 121 -11.96 10.69 32.22
CA SER A 121 -11.00 10.30 31.20
C SER A 121 -11.57 10.48 29.79
N LEU A 122 -10.71 10.39 28.77
CA LEU A 122 -11.17 10.37 27.38
C LEU A 122 -12.12 9.18 27.16
N ALA A 123 -11.80 7.98 27.68
CA ALA A 123 -12.65 6.79 27.56
C ALA A 123 -14.07 7.03 28.07
N ASP A 124 -14.19 7.68 29.24
CA ASP A 124 -15.49 7.99 29.85
C ASP A 124 -16.31 8.91 28.95
N LEU A 125 -15.69 9.95 28.37
CA LEU A 125 -16.35 10.86 27.45
C LEU A 125 -16.77 10.16 26.14
N LEU A 126 -15.91 9.29 25.61
CA LEU A 126 -16.20 8.52 24.39
C LEU A 126 -17.48 7.70 24.54
N GLN A 127 -17.67 7.07 25.71
CA GLN A 127 -18.84 6.27 26.03
C GLN A 127 -20.06 7.12 26.44
N ARG A 128 -19.91 8.01 27.43
CA ARG A 128 -21.00 8.82 28.01
C ARG A 128 -21.67 9.70 26.96
N ASP A 129 -20.86 10.39 26.15
CA ASP A 129 -21.36 11.37 25.17
C ASP A 129 -21.65 10.74 23.79
N ASN A 130 -21.47 9.41 23.70
CA ASN A 130 -21.65 8.58 22.50
C ASN A 130 -20.92 9.18 21.29
N ILE A 131 -19.63 9.48 21.48
CA ILE A 131 -18.74 10.05 20.46
C ILE A 131 -17.73 9.02 19.93
N GLU A 132 -17.73 7.79 20.45
CA GLU A 132 -16.97 6.68 19.86
C GLU A 132 -17.52 6.31 18.47
N ILE A 133 -16.62 6.18 17.50
CA ILE A 133 -16.98 5.82 16.13
C ILE A 133 -16.65 4.35 15.90
N LYS A 134 -17.69 3.58 15.58
CA LYS A 134 -17.55 2.19 15.16
C LYS A 134 -17.29 2.13 13.66
N LEU A 135 -16.28 1.39 13.26
CA LEU A 135 -15.80 1.28 11.89
C LEU A 135 -15.63 -0.20 11.51
N ASN A 136 -15.75 -0.51 10.22
CA ASN A 136 -15.36 -1.81 9.69
C ASN A 136 -13.85 -1.83 9.38
N PHE A 137 -13.37 -2.99 8.94
CA PHE A 137 -11.95 -3.18 8.62
C PHE A 137 -11.47 -2.22 7.52
N ASP A 138 -12.21 -2.12 6.41
CA ASP A 138 -11.85 -1.27 5.27
C ASP A 138 -11.68 0.20 5.69
N GLU A 139 -12.63 0.72 6.47
CA GLU A 139 -12.62 2.09 6.98
C GLU A 139 -11.37 2.35 7.85
N ILE A 140 -11.04 1.44 8.78
CA ILE A 140 -9.85 1.53 9.63
C ILE A 140 -8.56 1.45 8.82
N TYR A 141 -8.47 0.51 7.87
CA TYR A 141 -7.32 0.35 7.00
C TYR A 141 -7.07 1.62 6.17
N LEU A 142 -8.13 2.19 5.58
CA LEU A 142 -8.03 3.40 4.77
C LEU A 142 -7.65 4.63 5.61
N ILE A 143 -8.11 4.75 6.86
CA ILE A 143 -7.69 5.83 7.77
C ILE A 143 -6.19 5.72 8.09
N GLN A 144 -5.71 4.53 8.44
CA GLN A 144 -4.29 4.30 8.70
C GLN A 144 -3.44 4.63 7.46
N SER A 145 -3.87 4.13 6.29
CA SER A 145 -3.20 4.38 5.02
C SER A 145 -3.17 5.87 4.68
N TYR A 146 -4.29 6.57 4.81
CA TYR A 146 -4.38 8.01 4.55
C TYR A 146 -3.42 8.83 5.41
N LEU A 147 -3.41 8.60 6.73
CA LEU A 147 -2.54 9.33 7.66
C LEU A 147 -1.06 9.08 7.35
N LEU A 148 -0.70 7.84 7.02
CA LEU A 148 0.67 7.49 6.65
C LEU A 148 1.07 7.98 5.24
N THR A 149 0.13 8.14 4.32
CA THR A 149 0.34 8.82 3.04
C THR A 149 0.57 10.31 3.24
N LYS A 150 -0.17 10.96 4.15
CA LYS A 150 -0.04 12.40 4.42
C LYS A 150 1.34 12.80 4.91
N VAL A 151 1.96 11.99 5.76
CA VAL A 151 3.31 12.25 6.29
C VAL A 151 4.43 11.81 5.35
N LYS A 152 4.09 11.23 4.19
CA LYS A 152 5.07 10.78 3.19
C LYS A 152 5.61 11.98 2.41
N MET A 153 6.94 12.05 2.29
CA MET A 153 7.64 13.10 1.56
C MET A 153 8.67 12.50 0.60
N PRO A 154 8.73 12.97 -0.66
CA PRO A 154 9.78 12.56 -1.58
C PRO A 154 11.13 13.18 -1.16
N ARG A 155 12.20 12.47 -1.47
CA ARG A 155 13.58 12.96 -1.46
C ARG A 155 14.21 12.72 -2.83
N PRO A 156 15.23 13.50 -3.20
CA PRO A 156 16.07 13.16 -4.34
C PRO A 156 16.60 11.72 -4.22
N PRO A 157 16.75 10.98 -5.32
CA PRO A 157 17.40 9.68 -5.33
C PRO A 157 18.80 9.76 -4.70
N LYS A 158 19.23 8.67 -4.05
CA LYS A 158 20.61 8.56 -3.56
C LYS A 158 21.51 8.12 -4.70
N GLU A 159 22.75 8.61 -4.75
CA GLU A 159 23.74 8.19 -5.76
C GLU A 159 23.96 6.67 -5.76
N GLU A 160 23.98 6.04 -4.58
CA GLU A 160 24.12 4.59 -4.41
C GLU A 160 22.94 3.79 -4.98
N TYR A 161 21.74 4.39 -5.03
CA TYR A 161 20.50 3.73 -5.41
C TYR A 161 19.60 4.67 -6.25
N PRO A 162 20.03 5.02 -7.47
CA PRO A 162 19.38 6.05 -8.28
C PRO A 162 18.01 5.63 -8.82
N LEU A 163 17.71 4.33 -8.78
CA LEU A 163 16.44 3.74 -9.23
C LEU A 163 15.43 3.55 -8.11
N ILE A 164 15.86 3.62 -6.85
CA ILE A 164 14.96 3.45 -5.70
C ILE A 164 14.33 4.79 -5.37
N LYS A 165 13.00 4.79 -5.29
CA LYS A 165 12.25 5.95 -4.79
C LYS A 165 12.67 6.25 -3.35
N ASN A 166 13.30 7.40 -3.15
CA ASN A 166 13.73 7.81 -1.82
C ASN A 166 12.61 8.61 -1.16
N GLU A 167 12.01 8.05 -0.12
CA GLU A 167 10.92 8.70 0.63
C GLU A 167 11.25 8.75 2.12
N TYR A 168 10.72 9.75 2.80
CA TYR A 168 10.84 9.87 4.26
C TYR A 168 9.53 10.31 4.89
N THR A 169 9.55 10.32 6.22
CA THR A 169 8.40 10.66 7.06
C THR A 169 8.58 12.04 7.63
N ASP A 170 7.63 12.94 7.39
CA ASP A 170 7.51 14.20 8.09
C ASP A 170 6.23 14.21 8.94
N THR A 171 6.39 13.89 10.22
CA THR A 171 5.28 13.83 11.18
C THR A 171 4.67 15.20 11.47
N LYS A 172 5.35 16.31 11.13
CA LYS A 172 4.79 17.66 11.29
C LYS A 172 3.56 17.88 10.42
N LYS A 173 3.45 17.17 9.28
CA LYS A 173 2.28 17.23 8.40
C LYS A 173 0.98 16.78 9.06
N ILE A 174 1.05 15.99 10.14
CA ILE A 174 -0.13 15.66 10.94
C ILE A 174 -0.83 16.92 11.47
N LYS A 175 -0.07 18.01 11.70
CA LYS A 175 -0.61 19.28 12.18
C LYS A 175 -1.46 20.01 11.14
N GLU A 176 -1.37 19.65 9.86
CA GLU A 176 -2.25 20.16 8.80
C GLU A 176 -3.69 19.63 8.97
N ILE A 177 -3.87 18.51 9.68
CA ILE A 177 -5.19 17.91 9.96
C ILE A 177 -5.79 18.47 11.24
N SER A 178 -4.99 18.56 12.31
CA SER A 178 -5.43 19.07 13.62
C SER A 178 -4.24 19.52 14.47
N SER A 179 -4.48 20.47 15.37
CA SER A 179 -3.46 21.00 16.28
C SER A 179 -3.15 20.01 17.41
N VAL A 180 -2.14 19.16 17.19
CA VAL A 180 -1.64 18.17 18.15
C VAL A 180 -0.14 18.35 18.44
N GLY A 181 0.32 17.81 19.57
CA GLY A 181 1.72 17.85 19.96
C GLY A 181 2.62 16.99 19.06
N SER A 182 3.86 17.41 18.83
CA SER A 182 4.81 16.67 17.98
C SER A 182 5.08 15.25 18.51
N MET A 183 5.23 15.08 19.82
CA MET A 183 5.44 13.77 20.44
C MET A 183 4.26 12.80 20.20
N PHE A 184 3.02 13.32 20.19
CA PHE A 184 1.86 12.52 19.83
C PHE A 184 1.91 12.13 18.34
N ALA A 185 2.21 13.08 17.45
CA ALA A 185 2.30 12.80 16.02
C ALA A 185 3.35 11.71 15.70
N ASP A 186 4.52 11.76 16.35
CA ASP A 186 5.56 10.73 16.20
C ASP A 186 5.08 9.35 16.67
N ARG A 187 4.45 9.30 17.86
CA ARG A 187 3.90 8.05 18.41
C ARG A 187 2.75 7.49 17.57
N LEU A 188 1.86 8.35 17.09
CA LEU A 188 0.76 7.97 16.20
C LEU A 188 1.33 7.34 14.94
N VAL A 189 2.25 8.01 14.24
CA VAL A 189 2.83 7.46 13.01
C VAL A 189 3.56 6.14 13.26
N SER A 190 4.31 6.01 14.36
CA SER A 190 4.95 4.75 14.73
C SER A 190 3.93 3.63 15.00
N HIS A 191 2.84 3.93 15.70
CA HIS A 191 1.76 2.99 16.02
C HIS A 191 1.03 2.52 14.76
N LEU A 192 0.61 3.47 13.90
CA LEU A 192 -0.08 3.16 12.65
C LEU A 192 0.80 2.33 11.71
N ARG A 193 2.12 2.58 11.66
CA ARG A 193 3.04 1.76 10.85
C ARG A 193 3.12 0.32 11.34
N LYS A 194 3.25 0.13 12.65
CA LYS A 194 3.29 -1.20 13.25
C LYS A 194 1.99 -1.95 12.94
N SER A 195 0.85 -1.34 13.26
CA SER A 195 -0.47 -1.88 12.98
C SER A 195 -0.65 -2.23 11.50
N LEU A 196 -0.35 -1.30 10.57
CA LEU A 196 -0.52 -1.54 9.14
C LEU A 196 0.45 -2.62 8.60
N SER A 197 1.64 -2.77 9.19
CA SER A 197 2.56 -3.87 8.85
C SER A 197 2.04 -5.23 9.30
N GLU A 198 1.42 -5.31 10.48
CA GLU A 198 0.77 -6.52 10.99
C GLU A 198 -0.43 -6.90 10.12
N LEU A 199 -1.28 -5.92 9.78
CA LEU A 199 -2.42 -6.12 8.86
C LEU A 199 -1.98 -6.61 7.48
N SER A 200 -0.91 -6.04 6.91
CA SER A 200 -0.38 -6.48 5.61
C SER A 200 0.05 -7.95 5.63
N VAL A 201 0.68 -8.40 6.72
CA VAL A 201 1.13 -9.80 6.88
C VAL A 201 -0.06 -10.73 7.07
N GLN A 202 -1.02 -10.33 7.90
CA GLN A 202 -2.27 -11.07 8.08
C GLN A 202 -3.04 -11.22 6.77
N PHE A 203 -3.16 -10.14 5.98
CA PHE A 203 -3.82 -10.16 4.68
C PHE A 203 -3.19 -11.17 3.71
N VAL A 204 -1.84 -11.19 3.61
CA VAL A 204 -1.13 -12.18 2.78
C VAL A 204 -1.37 -13.61 3.27
N GLN A 205 -1.37 -13.84 4.58
CA GLN A 205 -1.66 -15.14 5.17
C GLN A 205 -3.09 -15.61 4.86
N GLU A 206 -4.06 -14.71 5.03
CA GLU A 206 -5.47 -14.97 4.74
C GLU A 206 -5.72 -15.32 3.27
N LEU A 207 -5.01 -14.65 2.35
CA LEU A 207 -5.10 -14.95 0.92
C LEU A 207 -4.78 -16.43 0.63
N THR A 208 -3.86 -17.05 1.36
CA THR A 208 -3.46 -18.44 1.05
C THR A 208 -4.49 -19.51 1.36
N TYR A 209 -5.54 -19.16 2.10
CA TYR A 209 -6.72 -20.01 2.28
C TYR A 209 -7.73 -19.85 1.14
N GLN A 210 -7.66 -18.75 0.37
CA GLN A 210 -8.62 -18.38 -0.68
C GLN A 210 -8.13 -18.75 -2.09
N ILE A 211 -6.82 -18.68 -2.32
CA ILE A 211 -6.20 -19.03 -3.61
C ILE A 211 -5.49 -20.37 -3.53
N ASP A 212 -5.61 -21.13 -4.61
CA ASP A 212 -4.87 -22.38 -4.79
C ASP A 212 -3.38 -22.07 -4.97
N LEU A 213 -2.56 -22.62 -4.08
CA LEU A 213 -1.14 -22.33 -3.94
C LEU A 213 -0.41 -23.59 -3.47
N ASP A 214 0.82 -23.75 -3.97
CA ASP A 214 1.71 -24.83 -3.57
C ASP A 214 1.97 -24.79 -2.06
N GLN A 215 2.09 -25.97 -1.45
CA GLN A 215 2.32 -26.09 0.00
C GLN A 215 3.60 -25.39 0.46
N ASN A 216 4.63 -25.36 -0.39
CA ASN A 216 5.87 -24.64 -0.10
C ASN A 216 5.61 -23.13 0.06
N ILE A 217 4.77 -22.53 -0.79
CA ILE A 217 4.42 -21.10 -0.67
C ILE A 217 3.67 -20.85 0.63
N LYS A 218 2.68 -21.70 0.96
CA LYS A 218 1.89 -21.60 2.19
C LYS A 218 2.77 -21.69 3.43
N ARG A 219 3.76 -22.58 3.41
CA ARG A 219 4.77 -22.68 4.46
C ARG A 219 5.60 -21.39 4.56
N MET A 220 6.07 -20.85 3.44
CA MET A 220 6.94 -19.66 3.41
C MET A 220 6.30 -18.36 3.88
N ILE A 221 4.98 -18.28 3.87
CA ILE A 221 4.22 -17.13 4.36
C ILE A 221 3.58 -17.38 5.74
N SER A 222 3.79 -18.57 6.32
CA SER A 222 3.29 -18.91 7.65
C SER A 222 3.94 -18.09 8.76
N THR A 223 3.40 -18.21 9.98
CA THR A 223 3.90 -17.52 11.18
C THR A 223 5.37 -17.80 11.48
N ASP A 224 5.89 -18.96 11.07
CA ASP A 224 7.29 -19.36 11.30
C ASP A 224 8.30 -18.51 10.52
N TYR A 225 7.85 -17.90 9.42
CA TYR A 225 8.65 -17.03 8.54
C TYR A 225 8.36 -15.55 8.75
N VAL A 226 7.51 -15.22 9.72
CA VAL A 226 7.32 -13.82 10.10
C VAL A 226 8.58 -13.30 10.80
N ALA A 227 9.12 -12.21 10.28
CA ALA A 227 10.26 -11.51 10.88
C ALA A 227 9.85 -10.13 11.38
N MET A 228 10.48 -9.70 12.47
CA MET A 228 10.40 -8.32 12.94
C MET A 228 11.65 -7.54 12.56
N HIS A 229 11.47 -6.37 11.96
CA HIS A 229 12.55 -5.41 11.72
C HIS A 229 12.09 -4.01 12.12
N ARG A 230 12.81 -3.38 13.06
CA ARG A 230 12.45 -2.04 13.60
C ARG A 230 10.99 -1.96 14.08
N ASN A 231 10.51 -3.00 14.75
CA ASN A 231 9.13 -3.17 15.22
C ASN A 231 8.07 -3.29 14.12
N LEU A 232 8.47 -3.51 12.87
CA LEU A 232 7.57 -3.78 11.75
C LEU A 232 7.62 -5.26 11.40
N THR A 233 6.44 -5.81 11.16
CA THR A 233 6.26 -7.21 10.76
C THR A 233 6.47 -7.34 9.25
N CYS A 234 7.21 -8.35 8.83
CA CYS A 234 7.49 -8.60 7.41
C CYS A 234 7.58 -10.10 7.09
N LEU A 235 7.36 -10.40 5.81
CA LEU A 235 7.40 -11.72 5.19
C LEU A 235 8.41 -11.70 4.03
N PRO A 236 8.85 -12.88 3.54
CA PRO A 236 9.90 -12.92 2.53
C PRO A 236 9.38 -12.49 1.14
N CYS A 237 10.11 -11.55 0.51
CA CYS A 237 9.66 -10.79 -0.66
C CYS A 237 9.13 -11.64 -1.83
N PHE A 238 9.86 -12.67 -2.26
CA PHE A 238 9.50 -13.48 -3.42
C PHE A 238 8.16 -14.21 -3.24
N TRP A 239 8.00 -14.92 -2.13
CA TRP A 239 6.77 -15.67 -1.85
C TRP A 239 5.58 -14.75 -1.63
N VAL A 240 5.80 -13.61 -0.96
CA VAL A 240 4.77 -12.56 -0.85
C VAL A 240 4.33 -12.08 -2.24
N MET A 241 5.29 -11.74 -3.11
CA MET A 241 5.01 -11.29 -4.48
C MET A 241 4.20 -12.34 -5.24
N LYS A 242 4.55 -13.63 -5.13
CA LYS A 242 3.82 -14.72 -5.76
C LYS A 242 2.37 -14.80 -5.25
N VAL A 243 2.16 -14.74 -3.94
CA VAL A 243 0.80 -14.75 -3.35
C VAL A 243 -0.03 -13.58 -3.86
N ILE A 244 0.48 -12.35 -3.78
CA ILE A 244 -0.29 -11.15 -4.16
C ILE A 244 -0.54 -11.06 -5.67
N MET A 245 0.38 -11.57 -6.51
CA MET A 245 0.18 -11.62 -7.96
C MET A 245 -0.84 -12.70 -8.37
N LYS A 246 -0.84 -13.85 -7.70
CA LYS A 246 -1.89 -14.86 -7.86
C LYS A 246 -3.24 -14.34 -7.39
N ALA A 247 -3.28 -13.59 -6.28
CA ALA A 247 -4.48 -12.93 -5.80
C ALA A 247 -4.99 -11.90 -6.83
N ALA A 248 -4.14 -11.02 -7.34
CA ALA A 248 -4.50 -10.04 -8.36
C ALA A 248 -5.13 -10.72 -9.59
N LEU A 249 -4.56 -11.83 -10.05
CA LEU A 249 -5.09 -12.63 -11.17
C LEU A 249 -6.44 -13.31 -10.84
N PHE A 250 -6.61 -13.83 -9.63
CA PHE A 250 -7.85 -14.47 -9.15
C PHE A 250 -9.01 -13.48 -9.04
N TYR A 251 -8.73 -12.30 -8.49
CA TYR A 251 -9.71 -11.21 -8.34
C TYR A 251 -9.89 -10.37 -9.60
N LYS A 252 -9.16 -10.67 -10.67
CA LYS A 252 -9.19 -9.95 -11.94
C LYS A 252 -8.83 -8.46 -11.81
N ILE A 253 -7.85 -8.15 -10.95
CA ILE A 253 -7.32 -6.81 -10.77
C ILE A 253 -6.45 -6.44 -11.98
N PRO A 254 -6.76 -5.38 -12.74
CA PRO A 254 -5.91 -4.90 -13.81
C PRO A 254 -4.55 -4.42 -13.30
N ILE A 255 -3.55 -4.52 -14.16
CA ILE A 255 -2.20 -4.00 -13.89
C ILE A 255 -1.85 -2.98 -14.96
N VAL A 256 -1.29 -1.85 -14.53
CA VAL A 256 -0.65 -0.88 -15.42
C VAL A 256 0.83 -0.82 -15.09
N MET A 257 1.67 -1.15 -16.06
CA MET A 257 3.12 -0.98 -15.95
C MET A 257 3.49 0.40 -16.47
N HIS A 258 3.91 1.26 -15.55
CA HIS A 258 4.49 2.57 -15.86
C HIS A 258 6.01 2.40 -15.87
N VAL A 259 6.60 2.38 -17.07
CA VAL A 259 8.02 2.03 -17.24
C VAL A 259 8.79 3.20 -17.82
N GLN A 260 9.94 3.50 -17.21
CA GLN A 260 10.85 4.57 -17.60
C GLN A 260 12.14 4.00 -18.19
N LEU A 261 12.49 4.39 -19.41
CA LEU A 261 13.79 4.07 -20.02
C LEU A 261 14.80 5.16 -19.65
N LYS A 262 15.89 4.78 -18.99
CA LYS A 262 16.92 5.68 -18.49
C LYS A 262 18.31 5.32 -19.05
N SER A 263 19.10 6.33 -19.36
CA SER A 263 20.49 6.17 -19.80
C SER A 263 21.46 6.18 -18.61
N LYS A 264 22.13 5.04 -18.37
CA LYS A 264 22.99 4.85 -17.18
C LYS A 264 24.24 5.74 -17.22
N ASP A 265 24.87 5.86 -18.38
CA ASP A 265 26.09 6.64 -18.63
C ASP A 265 25.85 8.16 -18.65
N ARG A 266 24.58 8.61 -18.69
CA ARG A 266 24.18 10.02 -18.58
C ARG A 266 23.46 10.30 -17.27
N ASN A 267 23.93 9.69 -16.19
CA ASN A 267 23.40 9.88 -14.84
C ASN A 267 21.90 9.56 -14.73
N TYR A 268 21.47 8.44 -15.33
CA TYR A 268 20.09 7.95 -15.31
C TYR A 268 19.06 8.96 -15.86
N GLN A 269 19.46 9.76 -16.85
CA GLN A 269 18.57 10.67 -17.55
C GLN A 269 17.38 9.89 -18.15
N LEU A 270 16.16 10.43 -17.98
CA LEU A 270 14.96 9.86 -18.57
C LEU A 270 14.96 10.12 -20.08
N GLU A 271 14.96 9.04 -20.86
CA GLU A 271 14.95 9.10 -22.32
C GLU A 271 13.53 8.92 -22.86
N HIS A 272 12.82 7.91 -22.33
CA HIS A 272 11.44 7.60 -22.71
C HIS A 272 10.63 7.08 -21.54
N GLU A 273 9.30 7.17 -21.65
CA GLU A 273 8.35 6.70 -20.66
C GLU A 273 7.14 6.11 -21.38
N ILE A 274 6.66 4.96 -20.90
CA ILE A 274 5.52 4.23 -21.48
C ILE A 274 4.58 3.70 -20.39
N PHE A 275 3.34 3.46 -20.78
CA PHE A 275 2.30 2.84 -19.97
C PHE A 275 1.72 1.61 -20.66
N LEU A 276 1.92 0.42 -20.09
CA LEU A 276 1.39 -0.83 -20.64
C LEU A 276 0.24 -1.34 -19.78
N TYR A 277 -0.91 -1.61 -20.41
CA TYR A 277 -2.15 -1.99 -19.75
C TYR A 277 -2.36 -3.50 -19.87
N PHE A 278 -2.63 -4.15 -18.75
CA PHE A 278 -2.82 -5.59 -18.67
C PHE A 278 -4.12 -5.95 -17.97
N GLU A 279 -4.90 -6.82 -18.61
CA GLU A 279 -6.09 -7.42 -18.02
C GLU A 279 -5.86 -8.89 -17.67
N ALA A 280 -6.47 -9.29 -16.56
CA ALA A 280 -6.40 -10.65 -16.06
C ALA A 280 -7.29 -11.59 -16.89
N THR A 281 -6.72 -12.67 -17.40
CA THR A 281 -7.40 -13.75 -18.13
C THR A 281 -7.41 -15.04 -17.30
N SER A 282 -7.88 -16.15 -17.85
CA SER A 282 -7.76 -17.48 -17.22
C SER A 282 -6.32 -17.99 -17.18
N PHE A 283 -5.46 -17.54 -18.09
CA PHE A 283 -4.11 -18.06 -18.28
C PHE A 283 -3.00 -17.13 -17.77
N GLY A 284 -3.36 -15.94 -17.29
CA GLY A 284 -2.39 -14.91 -16.88
C GLY A 284 -2.83 -13.52 -17.29
N TYR A 285 -1.89 -12.60 -17.40
CA TYR A 285 -2.16 -11.23 -17.83
C TYR A 285 -1.94 -11.07 -19.33
N LYS A 286 -2.89 -10.44 -20.02
CA LYS A 286 -2.77 -10.11 -21.44
C LYS A 286 -2.70 -8.59 -21.61
N ARG A 287 -1.77 -8.12 -22.44
CA ARG A 287 -1.72 -6.72 -22.85
C ARG A 287 -3.00 -6.35 -23.60
N VAL A 288 -3.61 -5.23 -23.23
CA VAL A 288 -4.79 -4.66 -23.89
C VAL A 288 -4.53 -3.22 -24.29
N SER A 289 -5.32 -2.72 -25.25
CA SER A 289 -5.31 -1.30 -25.59
C SER A 289 -5.89 -0.47 -24.43
N PRO A 290 -5.37 0.74 -24.15
CA PRO A 290 -5.92 1.61 -23.12
C PRO A 290 -7.41 1.93 -23.33
N THR A 291 -7.89 1.94 -24.57
CA THR A 291 -9.31 2.21 -24.90
C THR A 291 -10.25 1.09 -24.50
N CYS A 292 -9.75 -0.15 -24.41
CA CYS A 292 -10.52 -1.31 -23.96
C CYS A 292 -10.60 -1.40 -22.43
N SER A 293 -9.77 -0.64 -21.72
CA SER A 293 -9.66 -0.73 -20.27
C SER A 293 -10.86 -0.12 -19.54
N ARG A 294 -11.23 -0.74 -18.41
CA ARG A 294 -12.26 -0.20 -17.50
C ARG A 294 -11.74 1.03 -16.77
N LYS A 295 -11.90 2.21 -17.37
CA LYS A 295 -11.33 3.49 -16.88
C LYS A 295 -11.52 3.75 -15.38
N GLU A 296 -12.70 3.46 -14.85
CA GLU A 296 -13.03 3.69 -13.43
C GLU A 296 -12.56 2.58 -12.49
N SER A 297 -12.09 1.45 -13.04
CA SER A 297 -11.64 0.31 -12.24
C SER A 297 -10.38 0.66 -11.46
N PRO A 298 -10.27 0.23 -10.17
CA PRO A 298 -8.99 0.20 -9.49
C PRO A 298 -8.03 -0.71 -10.25
N ALA A 299 -6.76 -0.31 -10.31
CA ALA A 299 -5.67 -1.05 -10.92
C ALA A 299 -4.40 -0.94 -10.07
N ILE A 300 -3.59 -2.00 -10.10
CA ILE A 300 -2.25 -1.98 -9.52
C ILE A 300 -1.33 -1.27 -10.52
N ILE A 301 -0.69 -0.20 -10.08
CA ILE A 301 0.27 0.57 -10.86
C ILE A 301 1.68 0.15 -10.43
N LEU A 302 2.44 -0.38 -11.38
CA LEU A 302 3.82 -0.80 -11.18
C LEU A 302 4.75 0.23 -11.81
N LEU A 303 5.42 1.02 -10.99
CA LEU A 303 6.41 1.98 -11.45
C LEU A 303 7.78 1.30 -11.53
N GLY A 304 8.30 1.15 -12.74
CA GLY A 304 9.59 0.54 -12.98
C GLY A 304 10.52 1.38 -13.84
N SER A 305 11.79 0.98 -13.87
CA SER A 305 12.81 1.58 -14.72
C SER A 305 13.59 0.51 -15.48
N THR A 306 13.90 0.81 -16.73
CA THR A 306 14.85 0.07 -17.58
C THR A 306 16.10 0.95 -17.72
N CYS A 307 17.30 0.40 -17.50
CA CYS A 307 18.54 1.19 -17.56
C CYS A 307 19.59 0.54 -18.45
N ARG A 308 20.05 1.27 -19.46
CA ARG A 308 21.12 0.84 -20.39
C ARG A 308 22.03 2.03 -20.71
N ASP A 309 23.19 1.77 -21.28
CA ASP A 309 24.03 2.84 -21.83
C ASP A 309 23.30 3.49 -23.01
N PHE A 310 23.44 4.79 -23.22
CA PHE A 310 22.72 5.54 -24.24
C PHE A 310 22.87 4.95 -25.65
N ASN A 311 24.07 4.48 -26.00
CA ASN A 311 24.35 3.87 -27.31
C ASN A 311 23.80 2.45 -27.48
N LYS A 312 23.18 1.88 -26.43
CA LYS A 312 22.58 0.53 -26.41
C LYS A 312 21.07 0.58 -26.14
N LEU A 313 20.46 1.75 -26.24
CA LEU A 313 19.02 1.89 -26.06
C LEU A 313 18.29 1.21 -27.22
N PRO A 314 17.29 0.36 -26.95
CA PRO A 314 16.42 -0.21 -27.99
C PRO A 314 15.56 0.90 -28.62
N SER A 315 15.01 0.64 -29.80
CA SER A 315 13.88 1.45 -30.26
C SER A 315 12.69 1.31 -29.30
N VAL A 316 11.80 2.31 -29.28
CA VAL A 316 10.63 2.29 -28.39
C VAL A 316 9.75 1.05 -28.62
N ASN A 317 9.59 0.61 -29.87
CA ASN A 317 8.78 -0.57 -30.20
C ASN A 317 9.44 -1.86 -29.71
N GLU A 318 10.76 -2.04 -29.95
CA GLU A 318 11.49 -3.20 -29.43
C GLU A 318 11.43 -3.26 -27.90
N TRP A 319 11.55 -2.11 -27.24
CA TRP A 319 11.46 -2.01 -25.79
C TRP A 319 10.09 -2.39 -25.25
N ILE A 320 9.02 -1.88 -25.86
CA ILE A 320 7.64 -2.23 -25.53
C ILE A 320 7.42 -3.73 -25.67
N GLU A 321 7.83 -4.32 -26.79
CA GLU A 321 7.67 -5.76 -27.05
C GLU A 321 8.50 -6.60 -26.08
N GLU A 322 9.70 -6.16 -25.72
CA GLU A 322 10.57 -6.84 -24.75
C GLU A 322 9.92 -6.93 -23.36
N ILE A 323 9.28 -5.85 -22.89
CA ILE A 323 8.55 -5.80 -21.62
C ILE A 323 7.26 -6.61 -21.74
N ALA A 324 6.48 -6.40 -22.80
CA ALA A 324 5.18 -7.04 -22.99
C ALA A 324 5.29 -8.56 -23.10
N THR A 325 6.32 -9.07 -23.78
CA THR A 325 6.57 -10.52 -23.94
C THR A 325 6.85 -11.20 -22.59
N SER A 326 7.52 -10.51 -21.67
CA SER A 326 7.77 -11.05 -20.32
C SER A 326 6.52 -10.94 -19.43
N GLY A 327 5.75 -9.87 -19.61
CA GLY A 327 4.54 -9.62 -18.84
C GLY A 327 4.80 -9.24 -17.37
N PRO A 328 3.77 -8.72 -16.67
CA PRO A 328 3.94 -8.21 -15.30
C PRO A 328 4.23 -9.32 -14.29
N PHE A 329 3.78 -10.56 -14.54
CA PHE A 329 3.94 -11.67 -13.60
C PHE A 329 5.41 -12.08 -13.48
N ASP A 330 6.05 -12.44 -14.59
CA ASP A 330 7.43 -12.91 -14.59
C ASP A 330 8.43 -11.81 -14.22
N LEU A 331 8.21 -10.57 -14.69
CA LEU A 331 9.09 -9.45 -14.35
C LEU A 331 9.08 -9.15 -12.85
N LEU A 332 7.92 -9.22 -12.20
CA LEU A 332 7.81 -8.98 -10.76
C LEU A 332 8.41 -10.11 -9.93
N LEU A 333 8.23 -11.37 -10.35
CA LEU A 333 8.81 -12.51 -9.65
C LEU A 333 10.33 -12.54 -9.79
N ALA A 334 10.88 -12.27 -10.99
CA ALA A 334 12.31 -12.11 -11.20
C ALA A 334 12.88 -10.99 -10.32
N TYR A 335 12.25 -9.81 -10.32
CA TYR A 335 12.63 -8.72 -9.43
C TYR A 335 12.63 -9.14 -7.95
N ALA A 336 11.54 -9.76 -7.48
CA ALA A 336 11.39 -10.14 -6.09
C ALA A 336 12.38 -11.24 -5.66
N ALA A 337 12.79 -12.12 -6.58
CA ALA A 337 13.77 -13.18 -6.32
C ALA A 337 15.21 -12.64 -6.17
N ALA A 338 15.57 -11.60 -6.93
CA ALA A 338 16.85 -10.91 -6.80
C ALA A 338 16.86 -9.84 -5.68
N HIS A 339 15.69 -9.40 -5.22
CA HIS A 339 15.59 -8.48 -4.10
C HIS A 339 15.95 -9.19 -2.77
N ARG A 340 16.34 -8.40 -1.76
CA ARG A 340 16.45 -8.90 -0.39
C ARG A 340 15.12 -9.48 0.09
N GLN A 341 15.16 -10.70 0.61
CA GLN A 341 13.96 -11.38 1.09
C GLN A 341 13.44 -10.78 2.39
N TYR A 342 14.35 -10.37 3.28
CA TYR A 342 14.05 -9.57 4.46
C TYR A 342 14.92 -8.32 4.51
N PRO A 343 14.52 -7.26 5.23
CA PRO A 343 15.35 -6.07 5.41
C PRO A 343 16.69 -6.33 6.12
N ASN A 344 16.78 -7.44 6.88
CA ASN A 344 17.97 -7.81 7.64
C ASN A 344 18.51 -9.19 7.22
N GLU A 345 19.84 -9.31 7.21
CA GLU A 345 20.53 -10.53 6.76
C GLU A 345 20.32 -11.72 7.71
N THR A 346 20.08 -11.48 8.99
CA THR A 346 19.86 -12.56 9.99
C THR A 346 18.60 -13.36 9.69
N SER A 347 17.50 -12.69 9.35
CA SER A 347 16.25 -13.34 8.94
C SER A 347 16.41 -14.06 7.60
N GLU A 348 17.25 -13.55 6.70
CA GLU A 348 17.53 -14.20 5.41
C GLU A 348 18.30 -15.52 5.59
N ARG A 349 19.20 -15.60 6.58
CA ARG A 349 19.87 -16.87 6.93
C ARG A 349 18.90 -17.96 7.35
N LYS A 350 17.72 -17.63 7.92
CA LYS A 350 16.70 -18.63 8.26
C LYS A 350 16.19 -19.38 7.04
N ILE A 351 16.03 -18.69 5.90
CA ILE A 351 15.62 -19.32 4.64
C ILE A 351 16.65 -20.38 4.23
N ARG A 352 17.94 -20.00 4.26
CA ARG A 352 19.06 -20.88 3.87
C ARG A 352 19.25 -22.06 4.83
N GLN A 353 19.12 -21.84 6.14
CA GLN A 353 19.29 -22.86 7.17
C GLN A 353 18.21 -23.94 7.14
N MET A 354 17.00 -23.60 6.69
CA MET A 354 15.87 -24.53 6.62
C MET A 354 15.89 -25.41 5.36
N ASN A 355 16.93 -25.27 4.52
CA ASN A 355 17.18 -26.07 3.31
C ASN A 355 15.95 -26.20 2.40
N LEU A 356 15.22 -25.09 2.24
CA LEU A 356 14.07 -25.00 1.36
C LEU A 356 14.59 -24.97 -0.08
N GLN A 357 14.58 -26.13 -0.73
CA GLN A 357 14.78 -26.24 -2.17
C GLN A 357 13.48 -25.79 -2.84
N ASP A 358 13.41 -24.49 -3.15
CA ASP A 358 12.36 -23.93 -4.01
C ASP A 358 12.99 -23.65 -5.37
N GLU A 359 12.92 -24.66 -6.25
CA GLU A 359 13.51 -24.61 -7.60
C GLU A 359 13.00 -23.42 -8.42
N GLU A 360 11.76 -23.00 -8.19
CA GLU A 360 11.18 -21.85 -8.87
C GLU A 360 11.79 -20.54 -8.38
N PHE A 361 12.00 -20.38 -7.06
CA PHE A 361 12.73 -19.23 -6.52
C PHE A 361 14.15 -19.16 -7.09
N GLU A 362 14.87 -20.28 -7.12
CA GLU A 362 16.23 -20.35 -7.66
C GLU A 362 16.27 -20.00 -9.15
N LEU A 363 15.31 -20.52 -9.93
CA LEU A 363 15.15 -20.20 -11.34
C LEU A 363 14.89 -18.71 -11.56
N TYR A 364 13.94 -18.09 -10.85
CA TYR A 364 13.67 -16.65 -10.97
C TYR A 364 14.84 -15.81 -10.49
N GLN A 365 15.57 -16.25 -9.47
CA GLN A 365 16.76 -15.54 -8.99
C GLN A 365 17.85 -15.55 -10.06
N HIS A 366 18.10 -16.69 -10.71
CA HIS A 366 19.03 -16.78 -11.82
C HIS A 366 18.59 -15.89 -13.00
N ASN A 367 17.35 -16.05 -13.43
CA ASN A 367 16.73 -15.29 -14.51
C ASN A 367 16.77 -13.77 -14.25
N ALA A 368 16.67 -13.32 -13.01
CA ALA A 368 16.70 -11.90 -12.69
C ALA A 368 18.03 -11.23 -13.06
N PHE A 369 19.15 -11.92 -12.90
CA PHE A 369 20.46 -11.39 -13.30
C PHE A 369 20.67 -11.46 -14.81
N GLU A 370 20.22 -12.55 -15.45
CA GLU A 370 20.34 -12.72 -16.90
C GLU A 370 19.40 -11.77 -17.67
N TYR A 371 18.15 -11.67 -17.25
CA TYR A 371 17.12 -10.89 -17.94
C TYR A 371 17.21 -9.41 -17.62
N GLY A 372 17.93 -9.00 -16.59
CA GLY A 372 18.06 -7.59 -16.22
C GLY A 372 16.91 -7.07 -15.37
N CYS A 373 16.54 -7.84 -14.34
CA CYS A 373 15.52 -7.48 -13.35
C CYS A 373 16.08 -7.25 -11.93
N SER A 374 17.40 -7.06 -11.79
CA SER A 374 18.06 -6.81 -10.50
C SER A 374 18.60 -5.37 -10.40
N MET A 375 19.08 -4.97 -9.21
CA MET A 375 19.73 -3.66 -9.06
C MET A 375 21.05 -3.60 -9.86
N GLN A 376 21.79 -4.71 -9.89
CA GLN A 376 23.08 -4.83 -10.58
C GLN A 376 22.88 -4.83 -12.10
N ASN A 377 21.80 -5.45 -12.57
CA ASN A 377 21.40 -5.45 -13.96
C ASN A 377 19.91 -5.10 -14.06
N SER A 378 19.61 -3.83 -14.35
CA SER A 378 18.25 -3.32 -14.55
C SER A 378 17.93 -3.07 -16.03
N SER A 379 18.60 -3.82 -16.93
CA SER A 379 18.48 -3.63 -18.38
C SER A 379 17.11 -3.95 -18.96
N ARG A 380 16.22 -4.61 -18.21
CA ARG A 380 14.86 -4.92 -18.65
C ARG A 380 13.81 -4.28 -17.76
N PHE A 381 13.80 -4.58 -16.46
CA PHE A 381 12.82 -4.01 -15.55
C PHE A 381 13.27 -4.04 -14.09
N PHE A 382 13.40 -2.88 -13.47
CA PHE A 382 13.59 -2.75 -12.02
C PHE A 382 12.37 -2.08 -11.41
N LEU A 383 11.66 -2.77 -10.51
CA LEU A 383 10.53 -2.19 -9.79
C LEU A 383 11.02 -1.16 -8.77
N SER A 384 10.50 0.05 -8.87
CA SER A 384 10.81 1.15 -7.94
C SER A 384 9.70 1.40 -6.92
N HIS A 385 8.43 1.21 -7.31
CA HIS A 385 7.26 1.38 -6.44
C HIS A 385 6.04 0.66 -7.00
N ALA A 386 5.10 0.31 -6.13
CA ALA A 386 3.78 -0.17 -6.50
C ALA A 386 2.72 0.55 -5.68
N TYR A 387 1.60 0.94 -6.31
CA TYR A 387 0.47 1.58 -5.65
C TYR A 387 -0.83 1.23 -6.38
N CYS A 388 -1.98 1.65 -5.82
CA CYS A 388 -3.27 1.49 -6.48
C CYS A 388 -3.80 2.85 -6.94
N ASP A 389 -4.36 2.90 -8.14
CA ASP A 389 -5.09 4.06 -8.64
C ASP A 389 -6.16 3.63 -9.65
N ARG A 390 -6.97 4.57 -10.14
CA ARG A 390 -7.89 4.36 -11.26
C ARG A 390 -7.12 4.41 -12.57
N ILE A 391 -7.51 3.57 -13.52
CA ILE A 391 -6.92 3.56 -14.87
C ILE A 391 -7.07 4.94 -15.55
N GLU A 392 -8.21 5.61 -15.36
CA GLU A 392 -8.48 6.96 -15.89
C GLU A 392 -7.40 7.98 -15.50
N ASN A 393 -6.95 7.96 -14.25
CA ASN A 393 -5.93 8.89 -13.76
C ASN A 393 -4.60 8.69 -14.51
N ILE A 394 -4.31 7.46 -14.93
CA ILE A 394 -3.08 7.12 -15.67
C ILE A 394 -3.20 7.46 -17.16
N LEU A 395 -4.39 7.32 -17.75
CA LEU A 395 -4.64 7.70 -19.14
C LEU A 395 -4.31 9.17 -19.39
N HIS A 396 -4.58 10.05 -18.42
CA HIS A 396 -4.22 11.48 -18.50
C HIS A 396 -2.71 11.74 -18.52
N HIS A 397 -1.90 10.78 -18.05
CA HIS A 397 -0.44 10.86 -18.04
C HIS A 397 0.21 10.10 -19.21
N THR A 398 -0.57 9.40 -20.04
CA THR A 398 -0.03 8.64 -21.16
C THR A 398 0.49 9.59 -22.25
N PRO A 399 1.76 9.49 -22.68
CA PRO A 399 2.32 10.36 -23.71
C PRO A 399 1.56 10.26 -25.03
N LYS A 400 1.33 11.39 -25.71
CA LYS A 400 0.60 11.44 -27.00
C LYS A 400 1.17 10.50 -28.05
N LEU A 401 2.51 10.43 -28.14
CA LEU A 401 3.24 9.52 -29.03
C LEU A 401 2.89 8.04 -28.81
N GLN A 402 2.55 7.65 -27.58
CA GLN A 402 2.18 6.28 -27.28
C GLN A 402 0.74 5.97 -27.74
N LEU A 403 -0.18 6.92 -27.60
CA LEU A 403 -1.57 6.78 -28.08
C LEU A 403 -1.64 6.58 -29.60
N GLU A 404 -0.70 7.16 -30.34
CA GLU A 404 -0.57 6.99 -31.79
C GLU A 404 0.01 5.62 -32.20
N LEU A 405 0.83 5.02 -31.34
CA LEU A 405 1.36 3.66 -31.54
C LEU A 405 0.31 2.58 -31.22
N ASP A 406 -0.50 2.78 -30.18
CA ASP A 406 -1.53 1.83 -29.76
C ASP A 406 -2.84 1.90 -30.61
N SER A 407 -2.93 2.84 -31.56
CA SER A 407 -4.07 3.01 -32.48
C SER A 407 -3.84 2.45 -33.90
N LYS A 408 -2.65 1.93 -34.16
CA LYS A 408 -2.28 1.18 -35.37
C LYS A 408 -2.24 -0.30 -35.06
#